data_AF-A0A7K0LRV3-F1
#
_entry.id   AF-A0A7K0LRV3-F1
#
_cell.length_a   1.000
_cell.length_b   1.000
_cell.length_c   1.000
_cell.angle_alpha   90.00
_cell.angle_beta   90.00
_cell.angle_gamma   90.00
#
_symmetry.space_group_name_H-M   'P 1'
#
loop_
_entity.id
_entity.type
_entity.pdbx_description
1 polymer ?
#
loop_
_entity_poly.entity_id
_entity_poly.type
_entity_poly.pdbx_seq_one_letter_code
_entity_poly.pdbx_strand_id
1 'polypeptide(L)'
;MEWDMHYLVADIARTITLLPGDMLLSGTPANSRPVQPGDVVEVEVEGLGRLTNHIVEGPTPIRSDVGAQPTESEEVMSTALGGDWEFRGIRTPSKDLYPSTITEEKE
;
A
#
# COMPACT_ATOMS: atom_id res chain seq x y z
N MET A 1 7.72 10.15 -7.60
CA MET A 1 7.94 10.39 -6.16
C MET A 1 7.98 11.90 -5.94
N GLU A 2 7.29 12.43 -4.94
CA GLU A 2 7.29 13.89 -4.65
C GLU A 2 8.64 14.35 -4.06
N TRP A 3 9.27 13.51 -3.24
CA TRP A 3 10.57 13.80 -2.60
C TRP A 3 11.60 12.72 -2.94
N ASP A 4 12.86 13.11 -3.11
CA ASP A 4 13.95 12.17 -3.36
C ASP A 4 14.50 11.53 -2.07
N MET A 5 15.33 10.50 -2.24
CA MET A 5 15.87 9.75 -1.09
C MET A 5 16.84 10.58 -0.24
N HIS A 6 17.55 11.55 -0.82
CA HIS A 6 18.45 12.42 -0.06
C HIS A 6 17.65 13.31 0.90
N TYR A 7 16.54 13.86 0.42
CA TYR A 7 15.61 14.63 1.22
C TYR A 7 15.02 13.79 2.35
N LEU A 8 14.50 12.59 2.04
CA LEU A 8 13.89 11.70 3.03
C LEU A 8 14.85 11.34 4.16
N VAL A 9 16.11 10.99 3.84
CA VAL A 9 17.14 10.70 4.85
C VAL A 9 17.41 11.93 5.70
N ALA A 10 17.62 13.10 5.07
CA ALA A 10 17.98 14.32 5.78
C ALA A 10 16.85 14.82 6.69
N ASP A 11 15.59 14.71 6.27
CA ASP A 11 14.45 15.17 7.05
C ASP A 11 14.20 14.30 8.27
N ILE A 12 14.17 12.97 8.10
CA ILE A 12 14.01 12.01 9.21
C ILE A 12 15.15 12.17 10.24
N ALA A 13 16.38 12.32 9.76
CA ALA A 13 17.56 12.44 10.62
C ALA A 13 17.58 13.71 11.52
N ARG A 14 16.71 14.69 11.28
CA ARG A 14 16.56 15.88 12.16
C ARG A 14 15.96 15.52 13.51
N THR A 15 15.16 14.46 13.57
CA THR A 15 14.36 14.10 14.75
C THR A 15 14.65 12.69 15.25
N ILE A 16 15.07 11.78 14.37
CA ILE A 16 15.32 10.37 14.67
C ILE A 16 16.78 10.05 14.30
N THR A 17 17.55 9.50 15.23
CA THR A 17 18.90 9.01 14.91
C THR A 17 18.81 7.70 14.15
N LEU A 18 19.34 7.67 12.91
CA LEU A 18 19.45 6.47 12.10
C LEU A 18 20.70 5.66 12.48
N LEU A 19 20.55 4.34 12.58
CA LEU A 19 21.61 3.39 12.89
C LEU A 19 21.86 2.43 11.71
N PRO A 20 23.06 1.81 11.63
CA PRO A 20 23.32 0.78 10.64
C PRO A 20 22.31 -0.37 10.73
N GLY A 21 21.65 -0.68 9.60
CA GLY A 21 20.60 -1.69 9.51
C GLY A 21 19.18 -1.12 9.48
N ASP A 22 19.01 0.17 9.76
CA ASP A 22 17.70 0.81 9.65
C ASP A 22 17.21 0.85 8.20
N MET A 23 15.91 0.64 8.00
CA MET A 23 15.26 0.63 6.69
C MET A 23 14.30 1.81 6.57
N LEU A 24 14.42 2.56 5.47
CA LEU A 24 13.48 3.62 5.11
C LEU A 24 12.62 3.15 3.95
N LEU A 25 11.30 3.19 4.12
CA LEU A 25 10.34 2.86 3.08
C LEU A 25 9.97 4.16 2.34
N SER A 26 10.41 4.28 1.09
CA SER A 26 10.31 5.51 0.27
C SER A 26 8.89 5.86 -0.18
N GLY A 27 7.89 5.08 0.23
CA GLY A 27 6.51 5.20 -0.22
C GLY A 27 6.18 4.35 -1.44
N THR A 28 4.91 4.37 -1.83
CA THR A 28 4.36 3.63 -2.98
C THR A 28 3.67 4.60 -3.93
N PRO A 29 3.61 4.29 -5.23
CA PRO A 29 2.71 4.98 -6.15
C PRO A 29 1.25 4.93 -5.71
N ALA A 30 0.42 5.75 -6.35
CA ALA A 30 -1.02 5.71 -6.17
C ALA A 30 -1.60 4.34 -6.59
N ASN A 31 -2.85 4.08 -6.17
CA ASN A 31 -3.68 2.94 -6.62
C ASN A 31 -3.30 1.54 -6.09
N SER A 32 -2.68 1.44 -4.90
CA SER A 32 -2.63 0.17 -4.18
C SER A 32 -4.04 -0.38 -3.92
N ARG A 33 -4.21 -1.72 -3.94
CA ARG A 33 -5.51 -2.39 -3.79
C ARG A 33 -5.47 -3.52 -2.75
N PRO A 34 -6.61 -3.86 -2.10
CA PRO A 34 -6.70 -4.99 -1.20
C PRO A 34 -6.45 -6.32 -1.91
N VAL A 35 -5.71 -7.19 -1.24
CA VAL A 35 -5.42 -8.57 -1.63
C VAL A 35 -6.29 -9.55 -0.87
N GLN A 36 -6.33 -10.80 -1.29
CA GLN A 36 -7.06 -11.91 -0.68
C GLN A 36 -6.14 -13.13 -0.51
N PRO A 37 -6.42 -14.02 0.46
CA PRO A 37 -5.74 -15.32 0.54
C PRO A 37 -5.83 -16.08 -0.78
N GLY A 38 -4.69 -16.60 -1.24
CA GLY A 38 -4.53 -17.22 -2.55
C GLY A 38 -3.89 -16.31 -3.60
N ASP A 39 -3.88 -15.00 -3.40
CA ASP A 39 -3.23 -14.06 -4.32
C ASP A 39 -1.71 -14.23 -4.33
N VAL A 40 -1.11 -13.94 -5.49
CA VAL A 40 0.34 -13.79 -5.67
C VAL A 40 0.61 -12.32 -5.95
N VAL A 41 1.41 -11.69 -5.09
CA VAL A 41 1.79 -10.28 -5.21
C VAL A 41 3.25 -10.21 -5.62
N GLU A 42 3.52 -9.59 -6.75
CA GLU A 42 4.87 -9.34 -7.24
C GLU A 42 5.17 -7.85 -7.22
N VAL A 43 6.32 -7.50 -6.65
CA VAL A 43 6.85 -6.14 -6.65
C VAL A 43 8.22 -6.18 -7.30
N GLU A 44 8.42 -5.35 -8.32
CA GLU A 44 9.65 -5.28 -9.07
C GLU A 44 10.20 -3.86 -9.07
N VAL A 45 11.50 -3.74 -8.87
CA VAL A 45 12.23 -2.49 -9.02
C VAL A 45 13.38 -2.71 -10.01
N GLU A 46 13.41 -1.85 -11.03
CA GLU A 46 14.44 -1.85 -12.06
C GLU A 46 15.84 -1.83 -11.40
N GLY A 47 16.68 -2.81 -11.74
CA GLY A 47 18.03 -2.94 -11.20
C GLY A 47 18.16 -3.58 -9.81
N LEU A 48 17.05 -3.79 -9.07
CA LEU A 48 17.04 -4.52 -7.79
C LEU A 48 16.44 -5.92 -7.90
N GLY A 49 15.54 -6.11 -8.87
CA GLY A 49 14.88 -7.38 -9.15
C GLY A 49 13.44 -7.43 -8.62
N ARG A 50 12.90 -8.65 -8.55
CA ARG A 50 11.50 -8.93 -8.24
C ARG A 50 11.36 -9.72 -6.95
N LEU A 51 10.43 -9.28 -6.11
CA LEU A 51 9.99 -9.94 -4.89
C LEU A 51 8.58 -10.49 -5.10
N THR A 52 8.40 -11.79 -4.92
CA THR A 52 7.10 -12.48 -5.02
C THR A 52 6.64 -12.91 -3.62
N ASN A 53 5.42 -12.55 -3.26
CA ASN A 53 4.77 -12.95 -2.01
C ASN A 53 3.46 -13.70 -2.29
N HIS A 54 3.21 -14.76 -1.53
CA HIS A 54 1.94 -15.49 -1.57
C HIS A 54 1.09 -15.07 -0.37
N ILE A 55 -0.11 -14.57 -0.64
CA ILE A 55 -1.04 -14.13 0.40
C ILE A 55 -1.75 -15.34 0.98
N VAL A 56 -1.71 -15.46 2.29
CA VAL A 56 -2.31 -16.57 3.06
C VAL A 56 -3.07 -16.01 4.26
N GLU A 57 -3.96 -16.81 4.81
CA GLU A 57 -4.59 -16.49 6.08
C GLU A 57 -3.54 -16.52 7.21
N GLY A 58 -3.51 -15.46 8.02
CA GLY A 58 -2.59 -15.37 9.15
C GLY A 58 -3.02 -16.33 10.27
N PRO A 59 -2.08 -17.00 10.97
CA PRO A 59 -2.42 -17.93 12.04
C PRO A 59 -2.87 -17.23 13.33
N THR A 60 -2.63 -15.91 13.43
CA THR A 60 -2.89 -15.12 14.62
C THR A 60 -4.19 -14.34 14.45
N PRO A 61 -5.17 -14.49 15.38
CA PRO A 61 -6.39 -13.71 15.32
C PRO A 61 -6.12 -12.22 15.59
N ILE A 62 -6.98 -11.37 15.06
CA ILE A 62 -6.91 -9.92 15.29
C ILE A 62 -7.17 -9.63 16.77
N ARG A 63 -6.23 -8.92 17.38
CA ARG A 63 -6.34 -8.49 18.78
C ARG A 63 -7.39 -7.41 18.92
N SER A 64 -8.33 -7.60 19.85
CA SER A 64 -9.40 -6.64 20.14
C SER A 64 -9.03 -5.61 21.23
N ASP A 65 -7.87 -5.75 21.87
CA ASP A 65 -7.45 -4.94 23.02
C ASP A 65 -6.56 -3.75 22.65
N VAL A 66 -6.13 -3.64 21.39
CA VAL A 66 -5.24 -2.58 20.90
C VAL A 66 -5.63 -2.11 19.51
N GLY A 67 -5.43 -0.81 19.25
CA GLY A 67 -5.59 -0.21 17.92
C GLY A 67 -7.03 -0.05 17.44
N ALA A 68 -7.18 0.61 16.29
CA ALA A 68 -8.46 0.68 15.58
C ALA A 68 -8.81 -0.70 15.00
N GLN A 69 -10.02 -1.17 15.28
CA GLN A 69 -10.48 -2.46 14.78
C GLN A 69 -10.84 -2.34 13.29
N PRO A 70 -10.56 -3.38 12.46
CA PRO A 70 -10.99 -3.38 11.08
C PRO A 70 -12.51 -3.34 11.01
N THR A 71 -13.03 -2.64 10.00
CA THR A 71 -14.47 -2.60 9.71
C THR A 71 -14.67 -2.74 8.22
N GLU A 72 -15.84 -3.22 7.82
CA GLU A 72 -16.24 -3.39 6.42
C GLU A 72 -17.37 -2.43 6.07
N SER A 73 -17.38 -1.24 6.68
CA SER A 73 -18.35 -0.21 6.32
C SER A 73 -18.20 0.16 4.84
N GLU A 74 -19.28 0.63 4.24
CA GLU A 74 -19.29 1.05 2.83
C GLU A 74 -18.18 2.07 2.54
N GLU A 75 -17.95 3.01 3.47
CA GLU A 75 -16.91 4.02 3.35
C GLU A 75 -15.49 3.41 3.35
N VAL A 76 -15.22 2.45 4.25
CA VAL A 76 -13.92 1.77 4.33
C VAL A 76 -13.69 0.96 3.06
N MET A 77 -14.70 0.21 2.62
CA MET A 77 -14.60 -0.59 1.40
C MET A 77 -14.44 0.28 0.16
N SER A 78 -15.13 1.43 0.09
CA SER A 78 -14.99 2.39 -1.00
C SER A 78 -13.61 3.03 -1.05
N THR A 79 -13.04 3.36 0.11
CA THR A 79 -11.67 3.90 0.19
C THR A 79 -10.66 2.85 -0.26
N ALA A 80 -10.77 1.64 0.28
CA ALA A 80 -9.85 0.55 0.02
C ALA A 80 -9.86 0.13 -1.46
N LEU A 81 -11.03 0.08 -2.08
CA LEU A 81 -11.20 -0.25 -3.49
C LEU A 81 -11.06 0.97 -4.41
N GLY A 82 -10.34 2.02 -3.97
CA GLY A 82 -10.00 3.17 -4.80
C GLY A 82 -11.17 3.79 -5.54
N GLY A 83 -12.36 3.82 -4.92
CA GLY A 83 -13.48 4.57 -5.45
C GLY A 83 -13.08 6.04 -5.52
N ASP A 84 -13.22 6.66 -6.69
CA ASP A 84 -12.99 8.10 -6.83
C ASP A 84 -13.68 8.81 -5.68
N TRP A 85 -12.96 9.74 -5.04
CA TRP A 85 -13.48 10.51 -3.92
C TRP A 85 -14.85 11.13 -4.24
N GLU A 86 -15.06 11.50 -5.50
CA GLU A 86 -16.27 12.12 -6.04
C GLU A 86 -17.49 11.18 -6.16
N PHE A 87 -17.31 9.85 -6.15
CA PHE A 87 -18.40 8.88 -6.34
C PHE A 87 -18.73 8.04 -5.09
N ARG A 88 -18.17 8.40 -3.93
CA ARG A 88 -18.51 7.76 -2.65
C ARG A 88 -20.02 7.87 -2.37
N GLY A 89 -20.69 6.74 -2.10
CA GLY A 89 -22.14 6.68 -1.85
C GLY A 89 -23.04 6.79 -3.09
N ILE A 90 -22.47 6.91 -4.29
CA ILE A 90 -23.21 6.99 -5.57
C ILE A 90 -23.15 5.67 -6.34
N ARG A 91 -22.03 4.94 -6.25
CA ARG A 91 -21.84 3.64 -6.93
C ARG A 91 -21.07 2.64 -6.06
N THR A 92 -21.36 1.36 -6.26
CA THR A 92 -20.59 0.27 -5.62
C THR A 92 -19.15 0.27 -6.17
N PRO A 93 -18.13 0.24 -5.31
CA PRO A 93 -16.74 0.09 -5.73
C PRO A 93 -16.54 -1.24 -6.45
N SER A 94 -15.89 -1.23 -7.61
CA SER A 94 -15.57 -2.45 -8.37
C SER A 94 -14.08 -2.50 -8.72
N LYS A 95 -13.50 -3.70 -8.60
CA LYS A 95 -12.12 -3.99 -9.01
C LYS A 95 -11.96 -3.91 -10.53
N ASP A 96 -13.02 -4.15 -11.30
CA ASP A 96 -12.98 -4.18 -12.77
C ASP A 96 -12.85 -2.80 -13.41
N LEU A 97 -13.17 -1.75 -12.66
CA LEU A 97 -13.12 -0.37 -13.13
C LEU A 97 -11.69 0.22 -13.09
N TYR A 98 -10.74 -0.44 -12.41
CA TYR A 98 -9.39 0.07 -12.20
C TYR A 98 -8.37 -1.09 -12.27
N PRO A 99 -7.61 -1.23 -13.36
CA PRO A 99 -6.65 -2.32 -13.51
C PRO A 99 -5.55 -2.25 -12.43
N SER A 100 -5.16 -3.42 -11.90
CA SER A 100 -4.14 -3.55 -10.83
C SER A 100 -2.71 -3.45 -11.32
N THR A 101 -2.48 -3.54 -12.63
CA THR A 101 -1.16 -3.35 -13.25
C THR A 101 -1.00 -1.90 -13.65
N ILE A 102 -0.04 -1.22 -13.03
CA ILE A 102 0.31 0.16 -13.35
C ILE A 102 1.73 0.16 -13.86
N THR A 103 1.86 0.38 -15.16
CA THR A 103 3.14 0.64 -15.79
C THR A 103 3.36 2.14 -15.72
N GLU A 104 4.27 2.61 -14.87
CA GLU A 104 4.71 4.00 -14.94
C GLU A 104 5.61 4.16 -16.18
N GLU A 105 5.11 4.83 -17.22
CA GLU A 105 5.97 5.33 -18.29
C GLU A 105 6.76 6.51 -17.72
N LYS A 106 8.09 6.38 -17.63
CA LYS A 106 8.97 7.52 -17.34
C LYS A 106 8.94 8.46 -18.54
N GLU A 107 8.38 9.65 -18.40
CA GLU A 107 8.72 10.81 -19.24
C GLU A 107 10.18 11.26 -18.98
#